data_AF-A0A5C3QG43-F1
#
_entry.id   AF-A0A5C3QG43-F1
#
_cell.length_a   1.000
_cell.length_b   1.000
_cell.length_c   1.000
_cell.angle_alpha   90.00
_cell.angle_beta   90.00
_cell.angle_gamma   90.00
#
_symmetry.space_group_name_H-M   'P 1'
#
loop_
_entity.id
_entity.type
_entity.pdbx_description
1 polymer ?
#
loop_
_entity_poly.entity_id
_entity_poly.type
_entity_poly.pdbx_seq_one_letter_code
_entity_poly.pdbx_strand_id
1 'polypeptide(L)'
;MHQSLTMVHRSQAKRNNLTIAAGSTVEFDLVPNQDGVLPTEHPHDLPALLSVAAFTAENMTDRVLRRYLTFYSITPPQGRALERRQLQINALKREIGCTIS
;
A
#
# COMPACT_ATOMS: atom_id res chain seq x y z
N MET A 1 -22.70 -11.61 -7.03
CA MET A 1 -22.99 -10.33 -6.37
C MET A 1 -21.98 -9.98 -5.25
N HIS A 2 -20.76 -10.54 -5.22
CA HIS A 2 -19.80 -10.30 -4.11
C HIS A 2 -18.82 -9.13 -4.33
N GLN A 3 -18.70 -8.58 -5.54
CA GLN A 3 -17.73 -7.51 -5.84
C GLN A 3 -18.06 -6.16 -5.21
N SER A 4 -19.32 -5.91 -4.85
CA SER A 4 -19.74 -4.59 -4.35
C SER A 4 -19.31 -4.32 -2.92
N LEU A 5 -19.23 -5.35 -2.06
CA LEU A 5 -18.84 -5.20 -0.65
C LEU A 5 -17.33 -5.00 -0.48
N THR A 6 -16.52 -5.70 -1.28
CA THR A 6 -15.06 -5.63 -1.22
C THR A 6 -14.51 -4.29 -1.72
N MET A 7 -15.07 -3.76 -2.81
CA MET A 7 -14.72 -2.44 -3.32
C MET A 7 -15.08 -1.30 -2.36
N VAL A 8 -16.20 -1.42 -1.64
CA VAL A 8 -16.60 -0.45 -0.60
C VAL A 8 -15.58 -0.44 0.53
N HIS A 9 -15.13 -1.62 0.97
CA HIS A 9 -14.14 -1.75 2.04
C HIS A 9 -12.78 -1.16 1.64
N ARG A 10 -12.27 -1.48 0.44
CA ARG A 10 -11.04 -0.88 -0.13
C ARG A 10 -11.13 0.64 -0.19
N SER A 11 -12.26 1.16 -0.67
CA SER A 11 -12.48 2.60 -0.83
C SER A 11 -12.63 3.34 0.51
N GLN A 12 -13.17 2.68 1.53
CA GLN A 12 -13.27 3.24 2.88
C GLN A 12 -11.89 3.28 3.56
N ALA A 13 -11.12 2.19 3.54
CA ALA A 13 -9.77 2.13 4.13
C ALA A 13 -8.83 3.19 3.51
N LYS A 14 -8.85 3.33 2.18
CA LYS A 14 -8.11 4.40 1.48
C LYS A 14 -8.50 5.80 1.95
N ARG A 15 -9.81 6.07 2.10
CA ARG A 15 -10.31 7.37 2.55
C ARG A 15 -9.89 7.66 3.98
N ASN A 16 -9.97 6.67 4.87
CA ASN A 16 -9.51 6.79 6.24
C ASN A 16 -8.03 7.18 6.25
N ASN A 17 -7.18 6.45 5.54
CA ASN A 17 -5.74 6.74 5.44
C ASN A 17 -5.45 8.16 4.91
N LEU A 18 -6.22 8.65 3.93
CA LEU A 18 -6.07 10.00 3.36
C LEU A 18 -6.46 11.13 4.32
N THR A 19 -7.36 10.88 5.28
CA THR A 19 -7.82 11.91 6.24
C THR A 19 -6.81 12.18 7.35
N ILE A 20 -5.77 11.37 7.48
CA ILE A 20 -4.87 11.46 8.62
C ILE A 20 -3.75 12.46 8.33
N ALA A 21 -3.72 13.54 9.11
CA ALA A 21 -2.80 14.66 8.95
C ALA A 21 -1.34 14.28 9.31
N ALA A 22 -0.38 14.84 8.58
CA ALA A 22 1.04 14.63 8.79
C ALA A 22 1.48 15.06 10.21
N GLY A 23 2.16 14.17 10.95
CA GLY A 23 2.84 14.50 12.21
C GLY A 23 2.36 13.74 13.45
N SER A 24 1.33 12.90 13.36
CA SER A 24 0.93 11.96 14.43
C SER A 24 1.48 10.55 14.15
N THR A 25 1.56 9.70 15.18
CA THR A 25 1.83 8.26 15.01
C THR A 25 0.59 7.65 14.36
N VAL A 26 0.49 7.81 13.04
CA VAL A 26 -0.71 7.46 12.29
C VAL A 26 -0.76 5.96 12.06
N GLU A 27 -1.76 5.32 12.63
CA GLU A 27 -2.16 3.97 12.27
C GLU A 27 -3.03 4.02 11.01
N PHE A 28 -2.59 3.32 9.96
CA PHE A 28 -3.29 3.14 8.70
C PHE A 28 -4.13 1.87 8.73
N ASP A 29 -5.28 1.89 8.06
CA ASP A 29 -6.05 0.69 7.77
C ASP A 29 -5.36 -0.15 6.69
N LEU A 30 -5.45 -1.48 6.82
CA LEU A 30 -5.08 -2.39 5.76
C LEU A 30 -6.01 -2.20 4.55
N VAL A 31 -5.40 -1.96 3.39
CA VAL A 31 -6.14 -1.81 2.14
C VAL A 31 -6.19 -3.18 1.44
N PRO A 32 -7.35 -3.83 1.30
CA PRO A 32 -7.44 -5.08 0.54
C PRO A 32 -7.19 -4.83 -0.95
N ASN A 33 -6.82 -5.86 -1.72
CA ASN A 33 -6.70 -5.82 -3.18
C ASN A 33 -8.06 -5.61 -3.88
N GLN A 34 -8.09 -5.65 -5.21
CA GLN A 34 -9.34 -5.48 -5.99
C GLN A 34 -10.35 -6.62 -5.75
N ASP A 35 -9.87 -7.81 -5.37
CA ASP A 35 -10.70 -8.97 -5.03
C ASP A 35 -11.20 -8.95 -3.58
N GLY A 36 -10.75 -7.98 -2.77
CA GLY A 36 -11.10 -7.87 -1.35
C GLY A 36 -10.20 -8.62 -0.38
N VAL A 37 -9.14 -9.26 -0.87
CA VAL A 37 -8.15 -10.01 -0.07
C VAL A 37 -7.19 -9.05 0.60
N LEU A 38 -6.83 -9.29 1.86
CA LEU A 38 -5.85 -8.48 2.59
C LEU A 38 -4.41 -8.92 2.29
N PRO A 39 -3.44 -8.00 2.29
CA PRO A 39 -2.04 -8.33 1.99
C PRO A 39 -1.42 -9.28 3.03
N THR A 40 -1.95 -9.29 4.25
CA THR A 40 -1.52 -10.15 5.36
C THR A 40 -2.13 -11.55 5.32
N GLU A 41 -3.16 -11.78 4.50
CA GLU A 41 -3.80 -13.09 4.39
C GLU A 41 -2.94 -14.08 3.60
N HIS A 42 -3.05 -15.36 3.93
CA HIS A 42 -2.45 -16.43 3.14
C HIS A 42 -3.08 -16.47 1.73
N PRO A 43 -2.31 -16.69 0.64
CA PRO A 43 -0.89 -17.06 0.57
C PRO A 43 0.09 -15.87 0.45
N HIS A 44 -0.38 -14.66 0.69
CA HIS A 44 0.41 -13.45 0.45
C HIS A 44 1.34 -13.17 1.64
N ASP A 45 0.85 -13.31 2.88
CA ASP A 45 1.66 -13.21 4.11
C ASP A 45 2.60 -11.99 4.09
N LEU A 46 2.11 -10.84 3.61
CA LEU A 46 2.89 -9.61 3.52
C LEU A 46 2.85 -8.85 4.84
N PRO A 47 3.94 -8.16 5.22
CA PRO A 47 3.97 -7.34 6.44
C PRO A 47 2.94 -6.22 6.38
N ALA A 48 2.15 -6.05 7.44
CA ALA A 48 1.11 -5.02 7.51
C ALA A 48 1.69 -3.58 7.38
N LEU A 49 1.20 -2.80 6.42
CA LEU A 49 1.61 -1.41 6.21
C LEU A 49 0.70 -0.45 6.99
N LEU A 50 0.81 -0.50 8.32
CA LEU A 50 -0.05 0.25 9.24
C LEU A 50 0.48 1.64 9.59
N SER A 51 1.61 2.10 9.05
CA SER A 51 2.10 3.45 9.35
C SER A 51 3.08 3.95 8.29
N VAL A 52 3.37 5.25 8.30
CA VAL A 52 4.42 5.83 7.44
C VAL A 52 5.79 5.20 7.73
N ALA A 53 6.05 4.82 8.98
CA ALA A 53 7.29 4.15 9.38
C ALA A 53 7.44 2.73 8.77
N ALA A 54 6.34 2.12 8.32
CA ALA A 54 6.41 0.86 7.57
C ALA A 54 7.08 1.01 6.18
N PHE A 55 7.24 2.24 5.68
CA PHE A 55 7.90 2.53 4.40
C PHE A 55 9.40 2.84 4.52
N THR A 56 10.02 2.63 5.69
CA THR A 56 11.47 2.77 5.86
C THR A 56 12.23 1.70 5.06
N ALA A 57 13.52 1.92 4.82
CA ALA A 57 14.35 0.95 4.09
C ALA A 57 14.46 -0.42 4.79
N GLU A 58 14.35 -0.43 6.13
CA GLU A 58 14.38 -1.63 6.96
C GLU A 58 13.12 -2.50 6.75
N ASN A 59 11.93 -1.88 6.79
CA ASN A 59 10.65 -2.58 6.65
C ASN A 59 10.29 -2.86 5.17
N MET A 60 10.67 -1.95 4.26
CA MET A 60 10.34 -2.00 2.84
C MET A 60 11.55 -2.44 2.00
N THR A 61 11.97 -3.70 2.18
CA THR A 61 13.00 -4.31 1.32
C THR A 61 12.50 -4.43 -0.12
N ASP A 62 13.41 -4.52 -1.11
CA ASP A 62 13.02 -4.66 -2.52
C ASP A 62 12.17 -5.91 -2.80
N ARG A 63 12.35 -6.97 -2.00
CA ARG A 63 11.52 -8.18 -2.08
C ARG A 63 10.09 -7.87 -1.63
N VAL A 64 9.92 -7.21 -0.48
CA VAL A 64 8.60 -6.83 0.05
C VAL A 64 7.91 -5.85 -0.90
N LEU A 65 8.63 -4.83 -1.37
CA LEU A 65 8.13 -3.86 -2.33
C LEU A 65 7.63 -4.53 -3.62
N ARG A 66 8.41 -5.44 -4.22
CA ARG A 66 7.98 -6.17 -5.42
C ARG A 66 6.72 -6.99 -5.17
N ARG A 67 6.63 -7.71 -4.05
CA ARG A 67 5.43 -8.50 -3.72
C ARG A 67 4.20 -7.59 -3.54
N TYR A 68 4.37 -6.42 -2.94
CA TYR A 68 3.30 -5.44 -2.80
C TYR A 68 2.83 -4.85 -4.14
N LEU A 69 3.77 -4.52 -5.03
CA LEU A 69 3.43 -4.06 -6.39
C LEU A 69 2.66 -5.14 -7.16
N THR A 70 3.07 -6.40 -7.07
CA THR A 70 2.34 -7.53 -7.65
C THR A 70 0.95 -7.69 -7.02
N PHE A 71 0.86 -7.65 -5.69
CA PHE A 71 -0.40 -7.85 -4.96
C PHE A 71 -1.46 -6.83 -5.35
N TYR A 72 -1.08 -5.57 -5.52
CA TYR A 72 -1.99 -4.50 -5.93
C TYR A 72 -2.08 -4.31 -7.46
N SER A 73 -1.43 -5.16 -8.26
CA SER A 73 -1.35 -5.01 -9.71
C SER A 73 -0.84 -3.63 -10.16
N ILE A 74 0.09 -3.05 -9.40
CA ILE A 74 0.71 -1.76 -9.71
C ILE A 74 1.80 -2.00 -10.76
N THR A 75 1.64 -1.39 -11.93
CA THR A 75 2.71 -1.40 -12.94
C THR A 75 3.84 -0.51 -12.45
N PRO A 76 5.06 -1.04 -12.23
CA PRO A 76 6.16 -0.25 -11.71
C PRO A 76 6.48 0.88 -12.68
N PRO A 77 6.57 2.14 -12.21
CA PRO A 77 6.97 3.25 -13.06
C PRO A 77 8.35 3.00 -13.66
N GLN A 78 8.44 3.16 -14.98
CA GLN A 78 9.70 3.07 -15.72
C GLN A 78 10.48 4.36 -15.50
N GLY A 79 11.76 4.25 -15.14
CA GLY A 79 12.62 5.39 -14.85
C GLY A 79 14.08 4.98 -14.73
N ARG A 80 14.97 5.97 -14.60
CA ARG A 80 16.40 5.74 -14.33
C ARG A 80 16.55 4.89 -13.06
N ALA A 81 17.52 3.99 -13.04
CA ALA A 81 17.66 2.99 -11.97
C ALA A 81 17.69 3.59 -10.56
N LEU A 82 18.30 4.78 -10.41
CA LEU A 82 18.46 5.48 -9.13
C LEU A 82 17.13 5.98 -8.53
N GLU A 83 16.15 6.32 -9.37
CA GLU A 83 14.87 6.92 -8.93
C GLU A 83 13.74 5.88 -8.85
N ARG A 84 13.95 4.71 -9.45
CA ARG A 84 12.92 3.68 -9.62
C ARG A 84 12.32 3.20 -8.31
N ARG A 85 13.16 3.00 -7.28
CA ARG A 85 12.69 2.56 -5.96
C ARG A 85 11.78 3.59 -5.31
N GLN A 86 12.15 4.87 -5.37
CA GLN A 86 11.33 5.95 -4.81
C GLN A 86 10.01 6.09 -5.55
N LEU A 87 10.03 6.00 -6.88
CA LEU A 87 8.82 6.04 -7.71
C LEU A 87 7.88 4.86 -7.41
N GLN A 88 8.42 3.66 -7.22
CA GLN A 88 7.65 2.47 -6.81
C GLN A 88 7.03 2.63 -5.42
N ILE A 89 7.79 3.12 -4.44
CA ILE A 89 7.27 3.41 -3.09
C ILE A 89 6.16 4.46 -3.16
N ASN A 90 6.34 5.51 -3.95
CA ASN A 90 5.33 6.55 -4.12
C ASN A 90 4.05 6.00 -4.78
N ALA A 91 4.18 5.08 -5.76
CA ALA A 91 3.03 4.42 -6.37
C ALA A 91 2.28 3.55 -5.36
N LEU A 92 3.00 2.77 -4.54
CA LEU A 92 2.40 1.96 -3.47
C LEU A 92 1.69 2.83 -2.42
N LYS A 93 2.32 3.92 -1.99
CA LYS A 93 1.74 4.88 -1.04
C LYS A 93 0.42 5.46 -1.56
N ARG A 94 0.40 5.90 -2.83
CA ARG A 94 -0.83 6.37 -3.49
C ARG A 94 -1.91 5.29 -3.52
N GLU A 95 -1.54 4.05 -3.80
CA GLU A 95 -2.50 2.95 -3.85
C GLU A 95 -3.21 2.73 -2.51
N ILE A 96 -2.47 2.80 -1.40
CA ILE A 96 -3.03 2.58 -0.07
C ILE A 96 -3.60 3.85 0.59
N GLY A 97 -3.61 4.98 -0.11
CA GLY A 97 -4.13 6.25 0.43
C GLY A 97 -3.16 7.00 1.36
N CYS A 98 -1.86 6.74 1.27
CA CYS A 98 -0.84 7.53 1.95
C CYS A 98 -0.33 8.64 1.01
N THR A 99 -0.75 9.88 1.22
CA THR A 99 -0.21 11.05 0.51
C THR A 99 0.96 11.62 1.29
N ILE A 100 2.11 11.68 0.63
CA ILE A 100 3.29 12.39 1.14
C ILE A 100 3.00 13.88 0.94
N SER A 101 2.82 14.64 2.03
CA SER A 101 3.06 16.08 2.01
C SER A 101 4.56 16.35 2.04
#